data_AF-A0A0F9XW20-F1
#
_entry.id   AF-A0A0F9XW20-F1
#
_cell.length_a   1.000
_cell.length_b   1.000
_cell.length_c   1.000
_cell.angle_alpha   90.00
_cell.angle_beta   90.00
_cell.angle_gamma   90.00
#
_symmetry.space_group_name_H-M   'P 1'
#
loop_
_entity.id
_entity.type
_entity.pdbx_description
1 polymer ?
#
loop_
_entity_poly.entity_id
_entity_poly.type
_entity_poly.pdbx_seq_one_letter_code
_entity_poly.pdbx_strand_id
1 'polypeptide(L)'
;MSEGNDTAGALPPAAQVFRAVEIYLAIAYPDGPPDSASTFRPPPGINLAAWLMSDVAERSPDDEAPLGKVRSFALRIGNTLYPNMKLRISHPPNGAPVFHVDAHDAMLKAPEGSADYEALQQLKAHNASLAAEITLRWEAAGLPTERTYLRDAIEAQRRRGD
;
A
#
# COMPACT_ATOMS: atom_id res chain seq x y z
N MET A 1 -22.14 -23.64 18.31
CA MET A 1 -21.66 -22.30 18.70
C MET A 1 -20.47 -22.02 17.82
N SER A 2 -20.65 -21.22 16.76
CA SER A 2 -19.57 -20.92 15.81
C SER A 2 -18.60 -19.97 16.50
N GLU A 3 -17.40 -20.46 16.80
CA GLU A 3 -16.27 -19.60 17.14
C GLU A 3 -15.97 -18.75 15.91
N GLY A 4 -16.39 -17.49 15.95
CA GLY A 4 -15.92 -16.48 15.04
C GLY A 4 -14.42 -16.36 15.26
N ASN A 5 -13.63 -16.93 14.35
CA ASN A 5 -12.20 -16.69 14.27
C ASN A 5 -12.02 -15.20 13.96
N ASP A 6 -11.93 -14.39 15.01
CA ASP A 6 -11.73 -12.94 14.95
C ASP A 6 -10.28 -12.71 14.54
N THR A 7 -9.98 -12.96 13.26
CA THR A 7 -8.74 -12.57 12.61
C THR A 7 -8.78 -11.06 12.39
N ALA A 8 -8.83 -10.30 13.48
CA ALA A 8 -8.26 -8.98 13.53
C ALA A 8 -6.77 -9.15 13.20
N GLY A 9 -6.43 -9.04 11.91
CA GLY A 9 -5.06 -9.22 11.44
C GLY A 9 -4.14 -8.32 12.25
N ALA A 10 -3.17 -8.91 12.95
CA ALA A 10 -2.21 -8.15 13.74
C ALA A 10 -1.51 -7.14 12.82
N LEU A 11 -1.44 -5.87 13.22
CA LEU A 11 -0.75 -4.84 12.44
C LEU A 11 0.73 -5.21 12.21
N PRO A 12 1.34 -4.77 11.10
CA PRO A 12 2.78 -4.94 10.92
C PRO A 12 3.54 -4.17 12.02
N PRO A 13 4.75 -4.62 12.41
CA PRO A 13 5.60 -3.85 13.30
C PRO A 13 5.77 -2.41 12.83
N ALA A 14 5.72 -1.44 13.75
CA ALA A 14 5.84 -0.01 13.41
C ALA A 14 7.10 0.29 12.60
N ALA A 15 8.24 -0.32 12.95
CA ALA A 15 9.48 -0.19 12.20
C ALA A 15 9.35 -0.60 10.72
N GLN A 16 8.52 -1.60 10.39
CA GLN A 16 8.27 -1.98 9.00
C GLN A 16 7.44 -0.92 8.26
N VAL A 17 6.41 -0.36 8.91
CA VAL A 17 5.62 0.73 8.31
C VAL A 17 6.50 1.96 8.06
N PHE A 18 7.34 2.31 9.02
CA PHE A 18 8.25 3.46 8.91
C PHE A 18 9.21 3.24 7.75
N ARG A 19 9.80 2.04 7.67
CA ARG A 19 10.70 1.67 6.57
C ARG A 19 9.99 1.67 5.22
N ALA A 20 8.74 1.21 5.17
CA ALA A 20 7.94 1.19 3.95
C ALA A 20 7.67 2.61 3.44
N VAL A 21 7.28 3.52 4.33
CA VAL A 21 7.04 4.95 4.03
C VAL A 21 8.32 5.64 3.56
N GLU A 22 9.46 5.43 4.24
CA GLU A 22 10.72 6.08 3.84
C GLU A 22 11.19 5.60 2.45
N ILE A 23 11.10 4.30 2.17
CA ILE A 23 11.43 3.77 0.84
C ILE A 23 10.49 4.35 -0.22
N TYR A 24 9.20 4.43 0.07
CA TYR A 24 8.21 5.01 -0.84
C TYR A 24 8.57 6.47 -1.15
N LEU A 25 8.76 7.30 -0.12
CA LEU A 25 9.04 8.73 -0.28
C LEU A 25 10.33 8.97 -1.07
N ALA A 26 11.39 8.23 -0.79
CA ALA A 26 12.68 8.37 -1.48
C ALA A 26 12.59 8.06 -2.99
N ILE A 27 11.70 7.15 -3.39
CA ILE A 27 11.51 6.78 -4.80
C ILE A 27 10.49 7.70 -5.48
N ALA A 28 9.39 8.02 -4.80
CA ALA A 28 8.32 8.86 -5.34
C ALA A 28 8.72 10.34 -5.47
N TYR A 29 9.68 10.79 -4.65
CA TYR A 29 10.16 12.16 -4.59
C TYR A 29 11.71 12.20 -4.45
N PRO A 30 12.46 11.94 -5.54
CA PRO A 30 13.93 11.86 -5.49
C PRO A 30 14.60 13.18 -5.07
N ASP A 31 13.97 14.32 -5.35
CA ASP A 31 14.44 15.66 -4.97
C ASP A 31 13.95 16.10 -3.57
N GLY A 32 13.26 15.21 -2.86
CA GLY A 32 12.67 15.46 -1.55
C GLY A 32 11.14 15.61 -1.59
N PRO A 33 10.41 14.99 -0.64
CA PRO A 33 8.96 15.08 -0.61
C PRO A 33 8.48 16.47 -0.18
N PRO A 34 7.37 16.98 -0.76
CA PRO A 34 6.72 18.19 -0.26
C PRO A 34 6.16 17.96 1.16
N ASP A 35 5.79 19.05 1.85
CA ASP A 35 5.22 18.98 3.20
C ASP A 35 3.99 18.07 3.26
N SER A 36 3.12 18.13 2.23
CA SER A 36 1.93 17.29 2.12
C SER A 36 2.25 15.80 2.15
N ALA A 37 3.25 15.35 1.38
CA ALA A 37 3.70 13.96 1.39
C ALA A 37 4.46 13.60 2.68
N SER A 38 5.20 14.56 3.25
CA SER A 38 5.96 14.37 4.49
C SER A 38 5.06 14.11 5.71
N THR A 39 3.80 14.56 5.71
CA THR A 39 2.84 14.27 6.79
C THR A 39 2.58 12.78 7.00
N PHE A 40 2.81 11.95 5.98
CA PHE A 40 2.62 10.50 6.06
C PHE A 40 3.81 9.78 6.70
N ARG A 41 4.88 10.49 7.07
CA ARG A 41 5.94 9.94 7.92
C ARG A 41 5.40 9.72 9.34
N PRO A 42 5.40 8.48 9.83
CA PRO A 42 4.97 8.23 11.20
C PRO A 42 5.89 8.95 12.20
N PRO A 43 5.35 9.68 13.19
CA PRO A 43 6.15 10.28 14.24
C PRO A 43 6.90 9.23 15.07
N PRO A 44 8.14 9.52 15.53
CA PRO A 44 8.87 8.62 16.42
C PRO A 44 8.07 8.31 17.69
N GLY A 45 8.04 7.02 18.09
CA GLY A 45 7.37 6.58 19.31
C GLY A 45 5.82 6.58 19.25
N ILE A 46 5.23 6.82 18.08
CA ILE A 46 3.77 6.84 17.96
C ILE A 46 3.14 5.46 18.19
N ASN A 47 1.93 5.45 18.73
CA ASN A 47 1.07 4.27 18.67
C ASN A 47 0.57 4.10 17.24
N LEU A 48 1.14 3.12 16.53
CA LEU A 48 0.82 2.83 15.13
C LEU A 48 -0.68 2.59 14.90
N ALA A 49 -1.35 1.87 15.80
CA ALA A 49 -2.77 1.59 15.67
C ALA A 49 -3.59 2.88 15.77
N ALA A 50 -3.31 3.73 16.75
CA ALA A 50 -3.99 5.01 16.88
C ALA A 50 -3.74 5.93 15.67
N TRP A 51 -2.51 5.92 15.15
CA TRP A 51 -2.15 6.70 13.96
C TRP A 51 -2.91 6.22 12.72
N LEU A 52 -2.87 4.93 12.41
CA LEU A 52 -3.61 4.34 11.28
C LEU A 52 -5.14 4.44 11.42
N MET A 53 -5.66 4.59 12.64
CA MET A 53 -7.09 4.79 12.89
C MET A 53 -7.53 6.26 12.89
N SER A 54 -6.59 7.18 12.66
CA SER A 54 -6.87 8.61 12.44
C SER A 54 -7.11 8.92 10.97
N ASP A 55 -7.43 10.17 10.66
CA ASP A 55 -7.72 10.66 9.31
C ASP A 55 -6.53 10.61 8.33
N VAL A 56 -5.34 10.19 8.80
CA VAL A 56 -4.15 9.99 7.96
C VAL A 56 -4.30 8.80 7.00
N ALA A 57 -5.17 7.83 7.33
CA ALA A 57 -5.34 6.61 6.55
C ALA A 57 -6.81 6.38 6.20
N GLU A 58 -7.04 6.01 4.94
CA GLU A 58 -8.31 5.43 4.52
C GLU A 58 -8.38 3.97 4.96
N ARG A 59 -9.56 3.51 5.38
CA ARG A 59 -9.78 2.14 5.84
C ARG A 59 -10.79 1.41 4.95
N SER A 60 -10.60 0.10 4.83
CA SER A 60 -11.53 -0.80 4.16
C SER A 60 -11.96 -1.90 5.13
N PRO A 61 -13.24 -2.33 5.19
CA PRO A 61 -14.32 -2.06 4.22
C PRO A 61 -14.94 -0.65 4.27
N ASP A 62 -14.81 0.06 5.39
CA ASP A 62 -15.28 1.43 5.57
C ASP A 62 -14.39 2.17 6.59
N ASP A 63 -14.48 3.50 6.59
CA ASP A 63 -13.68 4.38 7.46
C ASP A 63 -14.13 4.37 8.93
N GLU A 64 -15.28 3.79 9.26
CA GLU A 64 -15.79 3.70 10.63
C GLU A 64 -15.50 2.33 11.27
N ALA A 65 -14.95 1.39 10.49
CA ALA A 65 -14.69 0.04 10.92
C ALA A 65 -13.74 0.04 12.13
N PRO A 66 -14.10 -0.65 13.23
CA PRO A 66 -13.18 -0.80 14.36
C PRO A 66 -11.93 -1.56 13.92
N LEU A 67 -10.78 -1.30 14.56
CA LEU A 67 -9.47 -1.84 14.18
C LEU A 67 -9.49 -3.34 13.84
N GLY A 68 -10.17 -4.16 14.64
CA GLY A 68 -10.24 -5.61 14.41
C GLY A 68 -11.02 -6.05 13.16
N LYS A 69 -11.76 -5.15 12.52
CA LYS A 69 -12.51 -5.41 11.29
C LYS A 69 -11.88 -4.76 10.05
N VAL A 70 -10.82 -3.97 10.22
CA VAL A 70 -10.13 -3.30 9.11
C VAL A 70 -9.35 -4.33 8.31
N ARG A 71 -9.67 -4.43 7.02
CA ARG A 71 -9.00 -5.31 6.05
C ARG A 71 -7.81 -4.64 5.39
N SER A 72 -7.82 -3.32 5.27
CA SER A 72 -6.66 -2.58 4.79
C SER A 72 -6.65 -1.13 5.25
N PHE A 73 -5.45 -0.57 5.30
CA PHE A 73 -5.18 0.85 5.50
C PHE A 73 -4.50 1.41 4.26
N ALA A 74 -4.87 2.61 3.80
CA ALA A 74 -4.22 3.27 2.68
C ALA A 74 -3.80 4.70 3.03
N LEU A 75 -2.50 4.98 2.86
CA LEU A 75 -1.90 6.29 3.03
C LEU A 75 -1.75 6.95 1.65
N ARG A 76 -2.36 8.12 1.46
CA ARG A 76 -2.34 8.84 0.17
C ARG A 76 -1.11 9.73 0.04
N ILE A 77 0.04 9.08 -0.17
CA ILE A 77 1.35 9.74 -0.22
C ILE A 77 1.59 10.46 -1.56
N GLY A 78 1.06 9.94 -2.66
CA GLY A 78 1.25 10.49 -4.01
C GLY A 78 2.68 10.33 -4.55
N ASN A 79 2.93 10.89 -5.73
CA ASN A 79 4.26 11.06 -6.32
C ASN A 79 4.37 12.42 -7.01
N THR A 80 5.54 12.73 -7.60
CA THR A 80 5.81 14.00 -8.28
C THR A 80 4.80 14.37 -9.38
N LEU A 81 4.18 13.38 -10.03
CA LEU A 81 3.23 13.58 -11.14
C LEU A 81 1.78 13.27 -10.77
N TYR A 82 1.54 12.51 -9.69
CA TYR A 82 0.22 12.03 -9.33
C TYR A 82 -0.02 11.98 -7.81
N PRO A 83 -0.83 12.89 -7.25
CA PRO A 83 -1.03 13.00 -5.81
C PRO A 83 -1.89 11.88 -5.20
N ASN A 84 -2.61 11.10 -6.02
CA ASN A 84 -3.58 10.11 -5.52
C ASN A 84 -3.02 8.68 -5.41
N MET A 85 -1.72 8.47 -5.69
CA MET A 85 -1.07 7.17 -5.46
C MET A 85 -0.99 6.88 -3.95
N LYS A 86 -1.21 5.63 -3.55
CA LYS A 86 -1.28 5.24 -2.15
C LYS A 86 -0.29 4.13 -1.80
N LEU A 87 0.20 4.16 -0.57
CA LEU A 87 0.77 2.99 0.09
C LEU A 87 -0.36 2.27 0.81
N ARG A 88 -0.60 0.99 0.50
CA ARG A 88 -1.62 0.18 1.17
C ARG A 88 -0.98 -0.92 2.02
N ILE A 89 -1.55 -1.12 3.21
CA ILE A 89 -1.28 -2.22 4.12
C ILE A 89 -2.52 -3.11 4.11
N SER A 90 -2.42 -4.34 3.61
CA SER A 90 -3.55 -5.27 3.50
C SER A 90 -3.39 -6.47 4.44
N HIS A 91 -4.51 -6.93 4.99
CA HIS A 91 -4.61 -8.15 5.77
C HIS A 91 -5.20 -9.26 4.88
N PRO A 92 -4.35 -10.13 4.27
CA PRO A 92 -4.85 -11.28 3.54
C PRO A 92 -5.55 -12.27 4.52
N PRO A 93 -6.57 -13.01 4.07
CA PRO A 93 -7.38 -13.87 4.95
C PRO A 93 -6.60 -14.90 5.78
N ASN A 94 -5.46 -15.37 5.29
CA ASN A 94 -4.65 -16.42 5.92
C ASN A 94 -3.17 -16.05 6.03
N GLY A 95 -2.84 -14.77 6.18
CA GLY A 95 -1.46 -14.32 6.16
C GLY A 95 -1.17 -13.11 7.04
N ALA A 96 0.12 -12.82 7.17
CA ALA A 96 0.58 -11.59 7.79
C ALA A 96 0.22 -10.37 6.91
N PRO A 97 0.17 -9.15 7.48
CA PRO A 97 -0.02 -7.94 6.71
C PRO A 97 1.03 -7.78 5.61
N VAL A 98 0.62 -7.27 4.46
CA VAL A 98 1.48 -7.04 3.30
C VAL A 98 1.37 -5.62 2.79
N PHE A 99 2.47 -5.11 2.25
CA PHE A 99 2.54 -3.81 1.59
C PHE A 99 2.30 -3.94 0.08
N HIS A 100 1.60 -2.98 -0.51
CA HIS A 100 1.57 -2.76 -1.95
C HIS A 100 1.32 -1.28 -2.28
N VAL A 101 1.63 -0.88 -3.51
CA VAL A 101 1.33 0.45 -4.04
C VAL A 101 0.02 0.39 -4.81
N ASP A 102 -0.93 1.24 -4.45
CA ASP A 102 -2.19 1.42 -5.21
C ASP A 102 -2.10 2.72 -6.01
N ALA A 103 -1.83 2.59 -7.31
CA ALA A 103 -1.80 3.71 -8.24
C ALA A 103 -3.19 4.25 -8.58
N HIS A 104 -4.27 3.52 -8.28
CA HIS A 104 -5.64 3.94 -8.56
C HIS A 104 -5.91 4.35 -10.03
N ASP A 105 -5.08 3.86 -10.96
CA ASP A 105 -5.07 4.24 -12.37
C ASP A 105 -6.34 3.84 -13.12
N ALA A 106 -7.09 2.85 -12.62
CA ALA A 106 -8.34 2.40 -13.22
C ALA A 106 -9.43 3.51 -13.27
N MET A 107 -9.31 4.51 -12.39
CA MET A 107 -10.22 5.66 -12.35
C MET A 107 -9.83 6.74 -13.37
N LEU A 108 -8.61 6.69 -13.90
CA LEU A 108 -8.11 7.62 -14.90
C LEU A 108 -8.61 7.20 -16.28
N LYS A 109 -9.54 7.97 -16.85
CA LYS A 109 -10.13 7.73 -18.18
C LYS A 109 -10.11 9.01 -19.01
N ALA A 110 -9.68 8.88 -20.26
CA ALA A 110 -9.79 9.89 -21.29
C ALA A 110 -10.28 9.22 -22.59
N PRO A 111 -11.06 9.91 -23.45
CA PRO A 111 -11.49 9.35 -24.72
C PRO A 111 -10.29 9.03 -25.61
N GLU A 112 -10.31 7.86 -26.27
CA GLU A 112 -9.29 7.48 -27.24
C GLU A 112 -9.19 8.52 -28.37
N GLY A 113 -7.96 8.86 -28.76
CA GLY A 113 -7.70 9.87 -29.80
C GLY A 113 -7.72 11.33 -29.32
N SER A 114 -8.01 11.59 -28.04
CA SER A 114 -7.83 12.92 -27.45
C SER A 114 -6.36 13.19 -27.08
N ALA A 115 -5.95 14.45 -27.03
CA ALA A 115 -4.63 14.83 -26.53
C ALA A 115 -4.40 14.38 -25.07
N ASP A 116 -5.47 14.37 -24.27
CA ASP A 116 -5.42 13.91 -22.88
C ASP A 116 -5.16 12.41 -22.76
N TYR A 117 -5.54 11.62 -23.78
CA TYR A 117 -5.32 10.17 -23.77
C TYR A 117 -3.83 9.83 -23.69
N GLU A 118 -2.99 10.43 -24.53
CA GLU A 118 -1.55 10.15 -24.53
C GLU A 118 -0.90 10.55 -23.21
N ALA A 119 -1.23 11.74 -22.69
CA ALA A 119 -0.73 12.22 -21.40
C ALA A 119 -1.15 11.28 -20.25
N LEU A 120 -2.39 10.78 -20.30
CA LEU A 120 -2.90 9.84 -19.30
C LEU A 120 -2.20 8.48 -19.37
N GLN A 121 -1.92 7.98 -20.57
CA GLN A 121 -1.19 6.73 -20.75
C GLN A 121 0.26 6.85 -20.26
N GLN A 122 0.91 8.00 -20.49
CA GLN A 122 2.23 8.29 -19.93
C GLN A 122 2.19 8.33 -18.39
N LEU A 123 1.18 8.97 -17.80
CA LEU A 123 1.00 9.01 -16.35
C LEU A 123 0.83 7.61 -15.74
N LYS A 124 -0.01 6.75 -16.35
CA LYS A 124 -0.19 5.37 -15.91
C LYS A 124 1.11 4.55 -16.02
N ALA A 125 1.85 4.71 -17.12
CA ALA A 125 3.14 4.04 -17.29
C ALA A 125 4.16 4.48 -16.22
N HIS A 126 4.19 5.77 -15.91
CA HIS A 126 5.02 6.31 -14.83
C HIS A 126 4.63 5.74 -13.46
N ASN A 127 3.34 5.77 -13.12
CA ASN A 127 2.82 5.20 -11.86
C ASN A 127 3.14 3.71 -11.73
N ALA A 128 2.97 2.93 -12.80
CA ALA A 128 3.29 1.51 -12.83
C ALA A 128 4.80 1.26 -12.61
N SER A 129 5.65 2.07 -13.24
CA SER A 129 7.11 1.97 -13.06
C SER A 129 7.53 2.29 -11.61
N LEU A 130 6.98 3.35 -11.01
CA LEU A 130 7.23 3.68 -9.61
C LEU A 130 6.74 2.58 -8.67
N ALA A 131 5.51 2.08 -8.88
CA ALA A 131 4.94 1.01 -8.06
C ALA A 131 5.82 -0.25 -8.09
N ALA A 132 6.32 -0.63 -9.27
CA ALA A 132 7.21 -1.77 -9.44
C ALA A 132 8.55 -1.56 -8.71
N GLU A 133 9.15 -0.37 -8.83
CA GLU A 133 10.44 -0.06 -8.19
C GLU A 133 10.32 0.01 -6.66
N ILE A 134 9.26 0.64 -6.14
CA ILE A 134 8.96 0.67 -4.70
C ILE A 134 8.78 -0.75 -4.16
N THR A 135 8.00 -1.58 -4.85
CA THR A 135 7.78 -2.98 -4.46
C THR A 135 9.09 -3.76 -4.44
N LEU A 136 9.95 -3.59 -5.46
CA LEU A 136 11.26 -4.23 -5.51
C LEU A 136 12.15 -3.80 -4.35
N ARG A 137 12.16 -2.50 -3.99
CA ARG A 137 12.96 -1.99 -2.87
C ARG A 137 12.43 -2.42 -1.51
N TRP A 138 11.12 -2.56 -1.35
CA TRP A 138 10.54 -3.17 -0.15
C TRP A 138 10.99 -4.62 0.01
N GLU A 139 10.94 -5.42 -1.05
CA GLU A 139 11.40 -6.81 -1.00
C GLU A 139 12.89 -6.93 -0.70
N ALA A 140 13.73 -6.11 -1.34
CA ALA A 140 15.15 -6.05 -1.05
C ALA A 140 15.45 -5.64 0.41
N ALA A 141 14.55 -4.88 1.03
CA ALA A 141 14.61 -4.51 2.44
C ALA A 141 13.96 -5.55 3.39
N GLY A 142 13.49 -6.69 2.88
CA GLY A 142 12.86 -7.75 3.66
C GLY A 142 11.44 -7.42 4.14
N LEU A 143 10.78 -6.45 3.53
CA LEU A 143 9.38 -6.11 3.86
C LEU A 143 8.41 -7.06 3.13
N PRO A 144 7.34 -7.52 3.80
CA PRO A 144 6.35 -8.39 3.17
C PRO A 144 5.56 -7.62 2.12
N THR A 145 5.58 -8.08 0.87
CA THR A 145 4.79 -7.49 -0.22
C THR A 145 3.67 -8.42 -0.64
N GLU A 146 2.61 -7.87 -1.23
CA GLU A 146 1.54 -8.67 -1.82
C GLU A 146 2.10 -9.63 -2.89
N ARG A 147 3.10 -9.18 -3.66
CA ARG A 147 3.80 -9.99 -4.65
C ARG A 147 4.47 -11.22 -4.02
N THR A 148 5.21 -11.05 -2.93
CA THR A 148 5.84 -12.18 -2.22
C THR A 148 4.80 -13.13 -1.65
N TYR A 149 3.72 -12.60 -1.05
CA TYR A 149 2.64 -13.42 -0.50
C TYR A 149 1.94 -14.27 -1.56
N LEU A 150 1.61 -13.69 -2.72
CA LEU A 150 0.96 -14.41 -3.81
C LEU A 150 1.86 -15.49 -4.39
N ARG A 151 3.16 -15.21 -4.57
CA ARG A 151 4.14 -16.21 -5.02
C ARG A 151 4.18 -17.40 -4.08
N ASP A 152 4.31 -17.15 -2.78
CA ASP A 152 4.43 -18.21 -1.77
C ASP A 152 3.14 -19.04 -1.67
N ALA A 153 1.97 -18.40 -1.81
CA ALA A 153 0.68 -19.08 -1.85
C ALA A 153 0.53 -20.02 -3.07
N ILE A 154 0.96 -19.57 -4.25
CA ILE A 154 0.94 -20.40 -5.48
C ILE A 154 1.86 -21.62 -5.32
N GLU A 155 3.06 -21.43 -4.77
CA GLU A 155 4.01 -22.52 -4.52
C GLU A 155 3.47 -23.52 -3.49
N ALA A 156 2.85 -23.04 -2.41
CA ALA A 156 2.21 -23.89 -1.41
C ALA A 156 1.05 -24.69 -2.00
N GLN A 157 0.25 -24.10 -2.89
CA GLN A 157 -0.84 -24.80 -3.57
C GLN A 157 -0.33 -25.91 -4.49
N ARG A 158 0.76 -25.67 -5.25
CA ARG A 158 1.40 -26.70 -6.10
C ARG A 158 1.85 -27.89 -5.26
N ARG A 159 2.55 -27.65 -4.15
CA ARG A 159 3.02 -28.72 -3.23
C ARG A 159 1.91 -29.54 -2.56
N ARG A 160 0.67 -29.04 -2.53
CA ARG A 160 -0.50 -29.74 -1.96
C ARG A 160 -1.29 -30.53 -3.01
N GLY A 161 -1.03 -30.30 -4.29
CA GLY A 161 -1.67 -30.99 -5.41
C GLY A 161 -0.88 -32.19 -5.93
N ASP A 162 0.38 -32.36 -5.48
CA ASP A 162 1.23 -33.53 -5.68
C ASP A 162 1.10 -34.52 -4.50
#